data_AF-A0A6C0KUI8-F1
#
_entry.id   AF-A0A6C0KUI8-F1
#
_cell.length_a   1.000
_cell.length_b   1.000
_cell.length_c   1.000
_cell.angle_alpha   90.00
_cell.angle_beta   90.00
_cell.angle_gamma   90.00
#
_symmetry.space_group_name_H-M   'P 1'
#
loop_
_entity.id
_entity.type
_entity.pdbx_description
1 polymer ?
#
loop_
_entity_poly.entity_id
_entity_poly.type
_entity_poly.pdbx_seq_one_letter_code
_entity_poly.pdbx_strand_id
1 'polypeptide(L)'
;MNYTLNDNDYTKILEYYKLDIPKSSHLLKKKAENVISQKLCSCIKKVGVVNEPKAIGVCTKSVINRKGFKRGNFTCKGKRKIILTKIKKNNNSSTRKNKH
;
A
#
# COMPACT_ATOMS: atom_id res chain seq x y z
N MET A 1 10.13 16.50 1.28
CA MET A 1 10.75 15.90 0.07
C MET A 1 9.82 14.80 -0.44
N ASN A 2 9.18 15.05 -1.58
CA ASN A 2 8.13 14.21 -2.18
C ASN A 2 8.74 12.97 -2.83
N TYR A 3 8.65 11.81 -2.15
CA TYR A 3 9.08 10.53 -2.70
C TYR A 3 7.95 9.88 -3.51
N THR A 4 7.87 10.26 -4.78
CA THR A 4 6.94 9.71 -5.77
C THR A 4 7.40 8.32 -6.24
N LEU A 5 6.45 7.39 -6.43
CA LEU A 5 6.74 6.09 -7.07
C LEU A 5 7.03 6.30 -8.56
N ASN A 6 7.96 5.52 -9.09
CA ASN A 6 8.22 5.42 -10.51
C ASN A 6 7.51 4.19 -11.12
N ASP A 7 7.54 4.07 -12.43
CA ASP A 7 6.89 2.99 -13.16
C ASP A 7 7.37 1.61 -12.72
N ASN A 8 8.67 1.43 -12.47
CA ASN A 8 9.23 0.17 -11.98
C ASN A 8 8.64 -0.25 -10.62
N ASP A 9 8.33 0.70 -9.73
CA ASP A 9 7.67 0.39 -8.46
C ASP A 9 6.24 -0.13 -8.68
N TYR A 10 5.51 0.48 -9.61
CA TYR A 10 4.16 0.04 -9.97
C TYR A 10 4.19 -1.32 -10.68
N THR A 11 5.19 -1.58 -11.53
CA THR A 11 5.42 -2.87 -12.16
C THR A 11 5.61 -3.96 -11.10
N LYS A 12 6.50 -3.75 -10.13
CA LYS A 12 6.73 -4.70 -9.02
C LYS A 12 5.47 -5.01 -8.21
N ILE A 13 4.59 -4.02 -8.04
CA ILE A 13 3.29 -4.23 -7.40
C ILE A 13 2.44 -5.20 -8.23
N LEU A 14 2.31 -4.96 -9.54
CA LEU A 14 1.52 -5.82 -10.42
C LEU A 14 2.10 -7.23 -10.55
N GLU A 15 3.43 -7.36 -10.65
CA GLU A 15 4.15 -8.64 -10.67
C GLU A 15 3.89 -9.46 -9.41
N TYR A 16 3.96 -8.83 -8.22
CA TYR A 16 3.66 -9.50 -6.97
C TYR A 16 2.25 -10.12 -6.95
N TYR A 17 1.28 -9.45 -7.60
CA TYR A 17 -0.08 -9.95 -7.72
C TYR A 17 -0.35 -10.76 -8.99
N LYS A 18 0.69 -11.03 -9.81
CA LYS A 18 0.61 -11.76 -11.07
C LYS A 18 -0.42 -11.17 -12.05
N LEU A 19 -0.40 -9.84 -12.20
CA LEU A 19 -1.29 -9.09 -13.08
C LEU A 19 -0.55 -8.55 -14.30
N ASP A 20 -1.24 -8.37 -15.42
CA ASP A 20 -0.62 -7.86 -16.65
C ASP A 20 -0.09 -6.43 -16.45
N ILE A 21 1.09 -6.19 -16.98
CA ILE A 21 1.80 -4.90 -16.96
C ILE A 21 1.41 -4.12 -18.22
N PRO A 22 0.57 -3.07 -18.11
CA PRO A 22 0.25 -2.24 -19.26
C PRO A 22 1.47 -1.40 -19.68
N LYS A 23 1.57 -1.10 -20.98
CA LYS A 23 2.67 -0.28 -21.53
C LYS A 23 2.58 1.20 -21.16
N SER A 24 1.38 1.70 -20.88
CA SER A 24 1.16 3.11 -20.50
C SER A 24 1.43 3.32 -19.02
N SER A 25 2.33 4.25 -18.69
CA SER A 25 2.63 4.67 -17.30
C SER A 25 1.37 5.06 -16.52
N HIS A 26 0.45 5.80 -17.15
CA HIS A 26 -0.79 6.21 -16.49
C HIS A 26 -1.68 5.00 -16.13
N LEU A 27 -1.83 4.04 -17.06
CA LEU A 27 -2.58 2.82 -16.80
C LEU A 27 -1.89 1.92 -15.78
N LEU A 28 -0.55 1.84 -15.81
CA LEU A 28 0.27 1.09 -14.88
C LEU A 28 0.05 1.58 -13.45
N LYS A 29 0.20 2.88 -13.23
CA LYS A 29 -0.09 3.53 -11.94
C LYS A 29 -1.53 3.25 -11.49
N LYS A 30 -2.50 3.52 -12.36
CA LYS A 30 -3.93 3.36 -12.03
C LYS A 30 -4.26 1.92 -11.65
N LYS A 31 -3.72 0.93 -12.38
CA LYS A 31 -3.95 -0.50 -12.10
C LYS A 31 -3.31 -0.89 -10.77
N ALA A 32 -2.07 -0.48 -10.51
CA ALA A 32 -1.37 -0.76 -9.27
C ALA A 32 -2.08 -0.14 -8.04
N GLU A 33 -2.44 1.14 -8.12
CA GLU A 33 -3.19 1.83 -7.05
C GLU A 33 -4.56 1.19 -6.81
N ASN A 34 -5.28 0.83 -7.87
CA ASN A 34 -6.58 0.19 -7.74
C ASN A 34 -6.46 -1.17 -7.01
N VAL A 35 -5.51 -2.01 -7.40
CA VAL A 35 -5.28 -3.32 -6.78
C VAL A 35 -4.95 -3.18 -5.30
N ILE A 36 -4.03 -2.27 -4.94
CA ILE A 36 -3.65 -2.03 -3.55
C ILE A 36 -4.83 -1.48 -2.75
N SER A 37 -5.57 -0.50 -3.29
CA SER A 37 -6.74 0.06 -2.61
C SER A 37 -7.82 -1.00 -2.37
N GLN A 38 -8.07 -1.87 -3.35
CA GLN A 38 -9.04 -2.96 -3.22
C GLN A 38 -8.62 -3.96 -2.14
N LYS A 39 -7.35 -4.37 -2.11
CA LYS A 39 -6.83 -5.28 -1.07
C LYS A 39 -6.86 -4.65 0.31
N LEU A 40 -6.47 -3.38 0.42
CA LEU A 40 -6.51 -2.64 1.67
C LEU A 40 -7.95 -2.53 2.20
N CYS A 41 -8.90 -2.09 1.37
CA CYS A 41 -10.30 -1.93 1.76
C CYS A 41 -10.97 -3.26 2.08
N SER A 42 -10.62 -4.33 1.36
CA SER A 42 -11.12 -5.68 1.67
C SER A 42 -10.60 -6.17 3.01
N CYS A 43 -9.34 -5.88 3.34
CA CYS A 43 -8.77 -6.20 4.65
C CYS A 43 -9.46 -5.40 5.77
N ILE A 44 -9.63 -4.08 5.59
CA ILE A 44 -10.31 -3.23 6.59
C ILE A 44 -11.75 -3.69 6.79
N LYS A 45 -12.48 -4.00 5.72
CA LYS A 45 -13.86 -4.50 5.83
C LYS A 45 -13.95 -5.82 6.60
N LYS A 46 -12.95 -6.70 6.44
CA LYS A 46 -12.92 -8.01 7.13
C LYS A 46 -12.49 -7.90 8.60
N VAL A 47 -11.51 -7.05 8.90
CA VAL A 47 -10.91 -6.96 10.25
C VAL A 47 -11.58 -5.88 11.11
N GLY A 48 -12.07 -4.81 10.49
CA GLY A 48 -12.55 -3.59 11.11
C GLY A 48 -14.03 -3.58 11.47
N VAL A 49 -14.66 -4.75 11.65
CA VAL A 49 -16.08 -4.86 12.01
C VAL A 49 -16.39 -4.10 13.31
N VAL A 50 -15.46 -4.13 14.27
CA VAL A 50 -15.62 -3.50 15.59
C VAL A 50 -14.74 -2.25 15.75
N ASN A 51 -13.55 -2.23 15.14
CA ASN A 51 -12.60 -1.14 15.30
C ASN A 51 -11.86 -0.85 13.98
N GLU A 52 -12.43 0.07 13.20
CA GLU A 52 -11.89 0.49 11.91
C GLU A 52 -10.48 1.11 12.03
N PRO A 53 -10.17 2.03 12.97
CA PRO A 53 -8.82 2.56 13.13
C PRO A 53 -7.75 1.49 13.35
N LYS A 54 -8.02 0.52 14.23
CA LYS A 54 -7.11 -0.60 14.49
C LYS A 54 -6.91 -1.45 13.24
N ALA A 55 -8.00 -1.74 12.52
CA ALA A 55 -7.93 -2.50 11.27
C ALA A 55 -7.13 -1.77 10.19
N ILE A 56 -7.27 -0.45 10.05
CA ILE A 56 -6.46 0.35 9.13
C ILE A 56 -4.97 0.15 9.41
N GLY A 57 -4.55 0.20 10.68
CA GLY A 57 -3.16 -0.02 11.07
C GLY A 57 -2.64 -1.41 10.69
N VAL A 58 -3.40 -2.46 11.04
CA VAL A 58 -3.04 -3.85 10.73
C VAL A 58 -2.98 -4.10 9.22
N CYS A 59 -4.00 -3.65 8.49
CA CYS A 59 -4.09 -3.83 7.05
C CYS A 59 -3.05 -3.03 6.29
N THR A 60 -2.76 -1.79 6.72
CA THR A 60 -1.69 -0.96 6.13
C THR A 60 -0.33 -1.66 6.30
N LYS A 61 -0.06 -2.23 7.49
CA LYS A 61 1.17 -2.97 7.75
C LYS A 61 1.32 -4.18 6.83
N SER A 62 0.27 -4.98 6.69
CA SER A 62 0.31 -6.24 5.93
C SER A 62 0.32 -6.01 4.41
N VAL A 63 -0.57 -5.15 3.91
CA VAL A 63 -0.78 -4.94 2.47
C VAL A 63 0.27 -4.00 1.86
N ILE A 64 0.80 -3.04 2.64
CA ILE A 64 1.60 -1.92 2.11
C ILE A 64 3.00 -1.88 2.72
N ASN A 65 3.12 -1.74 4.05
CA ASN A 65 4.44 -1.48 4.65
C ASN A 65 5.43 -2.63 4.49
N ARG A 66 4.99 -3.87 4.68
CA ARG A 66 5.84 -5.06 4.45
C ARG A 66 6.35 -5.18 3.02
N LYS A 67 5.75 -4.46 2.07
CA LYS A 67 6.16 -4.41 0.66
C LYS A 67 7.11 -3.25 0.34
N GLY A 68 7.54 -2.47 1.32
CA GLY A 68 8.46 -1.35 1.10
C GLY A 68 7.79 0.01 0.81
N PHE A 69 6.46 0.10 0.93
CA PHE A 69 5.70 1.30 0.61
C PHE A 69 5.06 1.93 1.84
N LYS A 70 4.72 3.22 1.76
CA LYS A 70 3.87 3.92 2.72
C LYS A 70 2.56 4.29 2.05
N ARG A 71 1.51 4.34 2.87
CA ARG A 71 0.18 4.80 2.47
C ARG A 71 0.05 6.29 2.75
N GLY A 72 -0.33 7.06 1.74
CA GLY A 72 -0.84 8.43 1.86
C GLY A 72 -2.35 8.43 2.09
N ASN A 73 -3.07 9.38 1.49
CA ASN A 73 -4.53 9.39 1.58
C ASN A 73 -5.13 8.21 0.82
N PHE A 74 -6.18 7.62 1.38
CA PHE A 74 -6.95 6.55 0.75
C PHE A 74 -8.43 6.72 1.05
N THR A 75 -9.27 6.20 0.17
CA THR A 75 -10.71 6.09 0.42
C THR A 75 -11.20 4.71 -0.03
N CYS A 76 -12.04 4.12 0.82
CA CYS A 76 -12.76 2.88 0.51
C CYS A 76 -14.21 3.12 0.08
N LYS A 77 -14.74 4.32 0.34
CA LYS A 77 -16.10 4.72 -0.04
C LYS A 77 -16.08 5.27 -1.47
N GLY A 78 -17.06 4.85 -2.30
CA GLY A 78 -17.14 5.24 -3.70
C GLY A 78 -16.01 4.66 -4.57
N LYS A 79 -15.36 5.50 -5.38
CA LYS A 79 -14.21 5.10 -6.21
C LYS A 79 -12.99 4.91 -5.31
N ARG A 80 -12.61 3.65 -5.10
CA ARG A 80 -11.43 3.28 -4.29
C ARG A 80 -10.19 3.95 -4.87
N LYS A 81 -9.46 4.67 -4.01
CA LYS A 81 -8.24 5.37 -4.37
C LYS A 81 -7.25 5.27 -3.23
N ILE A 82 -5.97 5.27 -3.58
CA ILE A 82 -4.88 5.30 -2.64
C ILE A 82 -3.69 6.01 -3.25
N ILE A 83 -3.03 6.83 -2.45
CA ILE A 83 -1.74 7.41 -2.78
C ILE A 83 -0.66 6.56 -2.11
N LEU A 84 0.30 6.09 -2.87
CA LEU A 84 1.46 5.35 -2.36
C LEU A 84 2.70 6.24 -2.40
N THR A 85 3.59 6.03 -1.44
CA THR A 85 4.92 6.67 -1.40
C THR A 85 5.97 5.63 -1.00
N LYS A 86 7.25 5.89 -1.29
CA LYS A 86 8.32 4.99 -0.87
C LYS A 86 8.59 5.10 0.63
N ILE A 87 8.91 3.98 1.27
CA ILE A 87 9.57 4.02 2.58
C ILE A 87 11.00 4.54 2.37
N LYS A 88 11.36 5.62 3.07
CA LYS A 88 12.78 6.01 3.21
C LYS A 88 13.50 4.86 3.92
N LYS A 89 14.42 4.18 3.24
CA LYS A 89 15.40 3.32 3.91
C LYS A 89 16.31 4.24 4.73
N ASN A 90 15.93 4.52 5.97
CA ASN A 90 16.93 4.97 6.94
C ASN A 90 17.73 3.73 7.30
N ASN A 91 19.05 3.77 7.11
CA ASN A 91 19.97 2.69 7.52
C ASN A 91 20.04 2.48 9.05
N ASN A 92 19.13 3.09 9.82
CA ASN A 92 19.02 2.82 11.25
C ASN A 92 18.10 1.62 11.45
N SER A 93 18.74 0.47 11.58
CA SER A 93 18.22 -0.74 12.23
C SER A 93 17.89 -0.45 13.70
N SER A 94 16.85 0.33 13.97
CA SER A 94 16.24 0.36 15.30
C SER A 94 15.37 -0.89 15.43
N THR A 95 16.01 -1.98 15.88
CA THR A 95 15.32 -3.15 16.42
C THR A 95 14.24 -2.70 17.40
N ARG A 96 13.03 -3.24 17.22
CA ARG A 96 11.90 -3.06 18.13
C ARG A 96 12.36 -3.51 19.52
N LYS A 97 12.60 -2.58 20.46
CA LYS A 97 12.83 -2.93 21.87
C LYS A 97 11.57 -3.65 22.35
N ASN A 98 11.69 -4.96 22.55
CA ASN A 98 10.72 -5.75 23.29
C ASN A 98 10.79 -5.26 24.73
N LYS A 99 9.71 -4.67 25.24
CA LYS A 99 9.58 -4.41 26.68
C LYS A 99 8.88 -5.65 27.24
N HIS A 100 9.64 -6.44 27.99
CA HIS A 100 9.19 -7.58 28.78
C HIS A 100 8.26 -7.09 29.90
#